data_AF-A0A1U7TIB4-F1
#
_entry.id   AF-A0A1U7TIB4-F1
#
_cell.length_a   1.000
_cell.length_b   1.000
_cell.length_c   1.000
_cell.angle_alpha   90.00
_cell.angle_beta   90.00
_cell.angle_gamma   90.00
#
_symmetry.space_group_name_H-M   'P 1'
#
loop_
_entity.id
_entity.type
_entity.pdbx_description
1 polymer ?
#
loop_
_entity_poly.entity_id
_entity_poly.type
_entity_poly.pdbx_seq_one_letter_code
_entity_poly.pdbx_strand_id
1 'polypeptide(L)'
;GVDLSRVLNEMRDQYEKMAEKNRKDAEDWFFSKTEELNREVATNSELVQSGKSEISELRRTVQNLEIELQSQLSMKASLENSLEETKGRYCMQLAQIQEMISSVEEQLAQLRCEMEQQNQEYKILLDVKTRLEQEIATYRRLLEGEDAHLSSSQFSSGSQSSRDVTSSRQIRTKVMDVHDGKVVSTHEQVLRTKN
;
A
#
# COMPACT_ATOMS: atom_id res chain seq x y z
N GLY A 1 -107.89 -67.55 22.39
CA GLY A 1 -106.55 -68.03 22.78
C GLY A 1 -105.58 -66.92 22.47
N VAL A 2 -104.76 -66.51 23.44
CA VAL A 2 -103.79 -65.42 23.25
C VAL A 2 -102.84 -65.84 22.13
N ASP A 3 -102.71 -64.94 21.15
CA ASP A 3 -102.08 -65.19 19.85
C ASP A 3 -100.54 -65.19 19.98
N LEU A 4 -100.01 -66.20 20.66
CA LEU A 4 -98.59 -66.37 21.00
C LEU A 4 -97.69 -66.29 19.76
N SER A 5 -98.19 -66.78 18.62
CA SER A 5 -97.51 -66.73 17.33
C SER A 5 -97.27 -65.28 16.87
N ARG A 6 -98.24 -64.38 17.12
CA ARG A 6 -98.13 -62.96 16.79
C ARG A 6 -97.08 -62.25 17.65
N VAL A 7 -97.04 -62.55 18.96
CA VAL A 7 -96.07 -61.96 19.90
C VAL A 7 -94.64 -62.44 19.60
N LEU A 8 -94.46 -63.71 19.25
CA LEU A 8 -93.17 -64.25 18.82
C LEU A 8 -92.67 -63.61 17.52
N ASN A 9 -93.56 -63.37 16.55
CA ASN A 9 -93.19 -62.70 15.31
C ASN A 9 -92.84 -61.22 15.53
N GLU A 10 -93.58 -60.52 16.39
CA GLU A 10 -93.29 -59.14 16.77
C GLU A 10 -91.93 -59.02 17.47
N MET A 11 -91.63 -59.93 18.42
CA MET A 11 -90.32 -59.99 19.07
C MET A 11 -89.19 -60.25 18.07
N ARG A 12 -89.41 -61.15 17.09
CA ARG A 12 -88.45 -61.42 16.03
C ARG A 12 -88.20 -60.18 15.16
N ASP A 13 -89.26 -59.49 14.75
CA ASP A 13 -89.17 -58.28 13.94
C ASP A 13 -88.44 -57.14 14.68
N GLN A 14 -88.66 -57.01 16.00
CA GLN A 14 -87.90 -56.06 16.82
C GLN A 14 -86.41 -56.44 16.95
N TYR A 15 -86.08 -57.71 17.12
CA TYR A 15 -84.70 -58.17 17.15
C TYR A 15 -84.01 -57.98 15.79
N GLU A 16 -84.70 -58.26 14.70
CA GLU A 16 -84.19 -58.08 13.34
C GLU A 16 -83.92 -56.60 13.05
N LYS A 17 -84.84 -55.70 13.42
CA LYS A 17 -84.63 -54.25 13.37
C LYS A 17 -83.48 -53.79 14.25
N MET A 18 -83.33 -54.33 15.45
CA MET A 18 -82.24 -53.98 16.36
C MET A 18 -80.88 -54.46 15.85
N ALA A 19 -80.82 -55.68 15.32
CA ALA A 19 -79.61 -56.24 14.71
C ALA A 19 -79.22 -55.45 13.45
N GLU A 20 -80.20 -55.09 12.61
CA GLU A 20 -79.96 -54.30 11.41
C GLU A 20 -79.52 -52.87 11.74
N LYS A 21 -80.13 -52.24 12.75
CA LYS A 21 -79.68 -50.94 13.26
C LYS A 21 -78.26 -51.02 13.82
N ASN A 22 -77.96 -52.02 14.65
CA ASN A 22 -76.61 -52.20 15.21
C ASN A 22 -75.56 -52.43 14.12
N ARG A 23 -75.89 -53.23 13.10
CA ARG A 23 -75.03 -53.44 11.93
C ARG A 23 -74.77 -52.12 11.19
N LYS A 24 -75.81 -51.32 10.94
CA LYS A 24 -75.67 -50.03 10.27
C LYS A 24 -74.85 -49.02 11.09
N ASP A 25 -75.13 -48.92 12.39
CA ASP A 25 -74.40 -48.03 13.30
C ASP A 25 -72.91 -48.43 13.38
N ALA A 26 -72.61 -49.74 13.36
CA ALA A 26 -71.24 -50.24 13.31
C ALA A 26 -70.57 -49.91 11.97
N GLU A 27 -71.24 -50.16 10.84
CA GLU A 27 -70.75 -49.80 9.51
C GLU A 27 -70.44 -48.29 9.43
N ASP A 28 -71.36 -47.43 9.83
CA ASP A 28 -71.21 -45.97 9.82
C ASP A 28 -70.05 -45.53 10.74
N TRP A 29 -69.91 -46.14 11.92
CA TRP A 29 -68.79 -45.89 12.82
C TRP A 29 -67.43 -46.30 12.22
N PHE A 30 -67.36 -47.49 11.60
CA PHE A 30 -66.15 -47.96 10.92
C PHE A 30 -65.78 -47.06 9.74
N PHE A 31 -66.75 -46.64 8.93
CA PHE A 31 -66.52 -45.71 7.83
C PHE A 31 -66.00 -44.37 8.34
N SER A 32 -66.65 -43.79 9.35
CA SER A 32 -66.22 -42.52 9.94
C SER A 32 -64.80 -42.59 10.49
N LYS A 33 -64.46 -43.65 11.24
CA LYS A 33 -63.11 -43.81 11.81
C LYS A 33 -62.04 -44.06 10.74
N THR A 34 -62.39 -44.80 9.69
CA THR A 34 -61.50 -45.03 8.54
C THR A 34 -61.27 -43.74 7.75
N GLU A 35 -62.30 -42.91 7.59
CA GLU A 35 -62.20 -41.61 6.92
C GLU A 35 -61.31 -40.65 7.73
N GLU A 36 -61.49 -40.60 9.06
CA GLU A 36 -60.65 -39.80 9.95
C GLU A 36 -59.18 -40.23 9.89
N LEU A 37 -58.91 -41.53 9.96
CA LEU A 37 -57.55 -42.06 9.87
C LEU A 37 -56.91 -41.76 8.51
N ASN A 38 -57.64 -41.92 7.41
CA ASN A 38 -57.14 -41.55 6.08
C ASN A 38 -56.81 -40.06 5.98
N ARG A 39 -57.65 -39.20 6.57
CA ARG A 39 -57.42 -37.76 6.61
C ARG A 39 -56.15 -37.44 7.42
N GLU A 40 -55.97 -38.06 8.58
CA GLU A 40 -54.76 -37.91 9.40
C GLU A 40 -53.51 -38.39 8.66
N VAL A 41 -53.55 -39.57 8.03
CA VAL A 41 -52.45 -40.09 7.21
C VAL A 41 -52.11 -39.15 6.06
N ALA A 42 -53.10 -38.58 5.38
CA ALA A 42 -52.88 -37.61 4.31
C ALA A 42 -52.17 -36.35 4.84
N THR A 43 -52.65 -35.78 5.96
CA THR A 43 -52.02 -34.60 6.57
C THR A 43 -50.59 -34.87 7.06
N ASN A 44 -50.34 -36.02 7.67
CA ASN A 44 -49.01 -36.40 8.13
C ASN A 44 -48.06 -36.64 6.95
N SER A 45 -48.56 -37.23 5.87
CA SER A 45 -47.80 -37.38 4.62
C SER A 45 -47.41 -36.03 4.01
N GLU A 46 -48.32 -35.06 3.98
CA GLU A 46 -48.03 -33.69 3.55
C GLU A 46 -46.98 -33.00 4.43
N LEU A 47 -47.10 -33.10 5.76
CA LEU A 47 -46.12 -32.54 6.69
C LEU A 47 -44.73 -33.16 6.50
N VAL A 48 -44.65 -34.48 6.33
CA VAL A 48 -43.39 -35.18 6.05
C VAL A 48 -42.81 -34.72 4.71
N GLN A 49 -43.65 -34.53 3.68
CA GLN A 49 -43.19 -34.07 2.38
C GLN A 49 -42.69 -32.62 2.44
N SER A 50 -43.39 -31.74 3.16
CA SER A 50 -43.00 -30.36 3.40
C SER A 50 -41.68 -30.26 4.18
N GLY A 51 -41.52 -31.06 5.24
CA GLY A 51 -40.27 -31.13 5.99
C GLY A 51 -39.09 -31.63 5.14
N LYS A 52 -39.34 -32.60 4.24
CA LYS A 52 -38.31 -33.05 3.28
C LYS A 52 -37.90 -31.96 2.29
N SER A 53 -38.84 -31.16 1.79
CA SER A 53 -38.50 -30.03 0.92
C SER A 53 -37.70 -28.96 1.67
N GLU A 54 -38.10 -28.62 2.90
CA GLU A 54 -37.39 -27.65 3.73
C GLU A 54 -35.96 -28.10 4.03
N ILE A 55 -35.75 -29.37 4.41
CA ILE A 55 -34.41 -29.94 4.59
C ILE A 55 -33.57 -29.84 3.31
N SER A 56 -34.18 -30.09 2.14
CA SER A 56 -33.47 -30.03 0.86
C SER A 56 -33.08 -28.59 0.50
N GLU A 57 -33.96 -27.63 0.77
CA GLU A 57 -33.68 -26.20 0.60
C GLU A 57 -32.56 -25.75 1.54
N LEU A 58 -32.65 -26.07 2.83
CA LEU A 58 -31.61 -25.76 3.81
C LEU A 58 -30.26 -26.34 3.40
N ARG A 59 -30.20 -27.60 2.96
CA ARG A 59 -28.97 -28.20 2.43
C ARG A 59 -28.41 -27.42 1.25
N ARG A 60 -29.26 -26.98 0.33
CA ARG A 60 -28.84 -26.16 -0.82
C ARG A 60 -28.32 -24.79 -0.36
N THR A 61 -28.95 -24.16 0.62
CA THR A 61 -28.47 -22.89 1.17
C THR A 61 -27.10 -23.03 1.85
N VAL A 62 -26.88 -24.12 2.61
CA VAL A 62 -25.59 -24.40 3.23
C VAL A 62 -24.51 -24.57 2.17
N GLN A 63 -24.76 -25.38 1.13
CA GLN A 63 -23.81 -25.54 0.03
C GLN A 63 -23.48 -24.21 -0.67
N ASN A 64 -24.48 -23.36 -0.92
CA ASN A 64 -24.25 -22.05 -1.51
C ASN A 64 -23.39 -21.16 -0.59
N LEU A 65 -23.64 -21.16 0.72
CA LEU A 65 -22.86 -20.40 1.69
C LEU A 65 -21.42 -20.93 1.81
N GLU A 66 -21.22 -22.24 1.73
CA GLU A 66 -19.88 -22.86 1.70
C GLU A 66 -19.11 -22.43 0.44
N ILE A 67 -19.75 -22.42 -0.73
CA ILE A 67 -19.14 -21.96 -1.98
C ILE A 67 -18.78 -20.47 -1.89
N GLU A 68 -19.70 -19.65 -1.37
CA GLU A 68 -19.44 -18.22 -1.19
C GLU A 68 -18.28 -18.00 -0.21
N LEU A 69 -18.23 -18.74 0.89
CA LEU A 69 -17.11 -18.69 1.83
C LEU A 69 -15.78 -19.05 1.15
N GLN A 70 -15.73 -20.11 0.35
CA GLN A 70 -14.53 -20.49 -0.39
C GLN A 70 -14.12 -19.42 -1.41
N SER A 71 -15.09 -18.82 -2.11
CA SER A 71 -14.86 -17.71 -3.03
C SER A 71 -14.23 -16.51 -2.31
N GLN A 72 -14.78 -16.12 -1.17
CA GLN A 72 -14.26 -15.01 -0.35
C GLN A 72 -12.86 -15.29 0.19
N LEU A 73 -12.58 -16.53 0.64
CA LEU A 73 -11.24 -16.92 1.07
C LEU A 73 -10.23 -16.86 -0.07
N SER A 74 -10.61 -17.31 -1.27
CA SER A 74 -9.77 -17.21 -2.47
C SER A 74 -9.49 -15.75 -2.84
N MET A 75 -10.51 -14.90 -2.83
CA MET A 75 -10.38 -13.46 -3.09
C MET A 75 -9.46 -12.79 -2.07
N LYS A 76 -9.64 -13.09 -0.78
CA LYS A 76 -8.76 -12.60 0.30
C LYS A 76 -7.31 -12.99 0.03
N ALA A 77 -7.03 -14.26 -0.23
CA ALA A 77 -5.67 -14.74 -0.48
C ALA A 77 -5.04 -14.06 -1.70
N SER A 78 -5.82 -13.85 -2.77
CA SER A 78 -5.36 -13.11 -3.96
C SER A 78 -5.00 -11.66 -3.64
N LEU A 79 -5.82 -10.97 -2.85
CA LEU A 79 -5.56 -9.59 -2.43
C LEU A 79 -4.34 -9.48 -1.50
N GLU A 80 -4.19 -10.40 -0.55
CA GLU A 80 -3.01 -10.47 0.33
C GLU A 80 -1.74 -10.70 -0.49
N ASN A 81 -1.78 -11.59 -1.48
CA ASN A 81 -0.64 -11.83 -2.37
C ASN A 81 -0.29 -10.60 -3.22
N SER A 82 -1.29 -9.91 -3.79
CA SER A 82 -1.06 -8.67 -4.55
C SER A 82 -0.51 -7.55 -3.66
N LEU A 83 -0.98 -7.45 -2.42
CA LEU A 83 -0.44 -6.52 -1.45
C LEU A 83 1.03 -6.81 -1.13
N GLU A 84 1.39 -8.09 -0.95
CA GLU A 84 2.78 -8.45 -0.67
C GLU A 84 3.69 -8.25 -1.89
N GLU A 85 3.21 -8.57 -3.09
CA GLU A 85 3.92 -8.30 -4.34
C GLU A 85 4.18 -6.81 -4.52
N THR A 86 3.17 -5.96 -4.29
CA THR A 86 3.33 -4.50 -4.41
C THR A 86 4.30 -3.96 -3.37
N LYS A 87 4.21 -4.39 -2.10
CA LYS A 87 5.19 -4.04 -1.06
C LYS A 87 6.60 -4.47 -1.44
N GLY A 88 6.78 -5.71 -1.91
CA GLY A 88 8.06 -6.23 -2.38
C GLY A 88 8.64 -5.38 -3.51
N ARG A 89 7.80 -5.03 -4.50
CA ARG A 89 8.20 -4.16 -5.61
C ARG A 89 8.66 -2.78 -5.13
N TYR A 90 7.92 -2.14 -4.21
CA TYR A 90 8.30 -0.84 -3.67
C TYR A 90 9.58 -0.92 -2.82
N CYS A 91 9.74 -1.98 -2.03
CA CYS A 91 10.95 -2.22 -1.25
C CYS A 91 12.19 -2.34 -2.16
N MET A 92 12.08 -3.12 -3.25
CA MET A 92 13.15 -3.24 -4.25
C MET A 92 13.46 -1.89 -4.93
N GLN A 93 12.45 -1.14 -5.32
CA GLN A 93 12.63 0.19 -5.91
C GLN A 93 13.34 1.15 -4.95
N LEU A 94 12.95 1.14 -3.68
CA LEU A 94 13.59 1.96 -2.66
C LEU A 94 15.05 1.56 -2.44
N ALA A 95 15.33 0.25 -2.37
CA ALA A 95 16.68 -0.26 -2.24
C ALA A 95 17.57 0.15 -3.43
N GLN A 96 17.04 0.06 -4.66
CA GLN A 96 17.75 0.49 -5.87
C GLN A 96 18.07 2.00 -5.86
N ILE A 97 17.09 2.83 -5.46
CA ILE A 97 17.32 4.28 -5.34
C ILE A 97 18.36 4.56 -4.26
N GLN A 98 18.29 3.88 -3.12
CA GLN A 98 19.25 4.03 -2.03
C GLN A 98 20.67 3.65 -2.47
N GLU A 99 20.83 2.58 -3.24
CA GLU A 99 22.12 2.17 -3.80
C GLU A 99 22.69 3.23 -4.75
N MET A 100 21.84 3.81 -5.62
CA MET A 100 22.24 4.89 -6.50
C MET A 100 22.68 6.14 -5.74
N ILE A 101 21.93 6.52 -4.69
CA ILE A 101 22.29 7.63 -3.80
C ILE A 101 23.65 7.36 -3.16
N SER A 102 23.84 6.20 -2.55
CA SER A 102 25.10 5.82 -1.90
C SER A 102 26.29 5.87 -2.87
N SER A 103 26.11 5.39 -4.11
CA SER A 103 27.17 5.45 -5.13
C SER A 103 27.53 6.89 -5.51
N VAL A 104 26.55 7.77 -5.65
CA VAL A 104 26.79 9.19 -5.95
C VAL A 104 27.43 9.91 -4.76
N GLU A 105 27.02 9.60 -3.53
CA GLU A 105 27.64 10.14 -2.32
C GLU A 105 29.10 9.72 -2.19
N GLU A 106 29.43 8.46 -2.52
CA GLU A 106 30.80 7.96 -2.55
C GLU A 106 31.64 8.67 -3.61
N GLN A 107 31.13 8.81 -4.84
CA GLN A 107 31.82 9.54 -5.91
C GLN A 107 32.07 11.01 -5.53
N LEU A 108 31.10 11.66 -4.87
CA LEU A 108 31.24 13.03 -4.39
C LEU A 108 32.31 13.13 -3.30
N ALA A 109 32.36 12.18 -2.36
CA ALA A 109 33.36 12.13 -1.31
C ALA A 109 34.77 11.93 -1.89
N GLN A 110 34.90 11.04 -2.87
CA GLN A 110 36.15 10.79 -3.59
C GLN A 110 36.65 12.06 -4.32
N LEU A 111 35.78 12.73 -5.08
CA LEU A 111 36.13 13.95 -5.79
C LEU A 111 36.56 15.09 -4.84
N ARG A 112 35.90 15.20 -3.67
CA ARG A 112 36.30 16.17 -2.63
C ARG A 112 37.70 15.86 -2.09
N CYS A 113 38.01 14.59 -1.85
CA CYS A 113 39.33 14.16 -1.41
C CYS A 113 40.40 14.50 -2.46
N GLU A 114 40.15 14.17 -3.72
CA GLU A 114 41.05 14.49 -4.85
C GLU A 114 41.27 15.99 -5.02
N MET A 115 40.21 16.80 -4.88
CA MET A 115 40.31 18.25 -4.96
C MET A 115 41.16 18.85 -3.83
N GLU A 116 41.03 18.34 -2.60
CA GLU A 116 41.85 18.77 -1.47
C GLU A 116 43.32 18.40 -1.69
N GLN A 117 43.58 17.19 -2.19
CA GLN A 117 44.93 16.77 -2.56
C GLN A 117 45.54 17.68 -3.63
N GLN A 118 44.80 17.96 -4.72
CA GLN A 118 45.26 18.86 -5.77
C GLN A 118 45.50 20.29 -5.26
N ASN A 119 44.68 20.77 -4.32
CA ASN A 119 44.87 22.07 -3.68
C ASN A 119 46.20 22.12 -2.91
N GLN A 120 46.52 21.05 -2.19
CA GLN A 120 47.78 20.93 -1.45
C GLN A 120 48.99 20.88 -2.40
N GLU A 121 48.91 20.08 -3.47
CA GLU A 121 49.96 20.02 -4.50
C GLU A 121 50.16 21.39 -5.17
N TYR A 122 49.07 22.11 -5.47
CA TYR A 122 49.12 23.46 -6.03
C TYR A 122 49.81 24.46 -5.10
N LYS A 123 49.52 24.41 -3.79
CA LYS A 123 50.19 25.27 -2.79
C LYS A 123 51.70 25.00 -2.77
N ILE A 124 52.12 23.74 -2.80
CA ILE A 124 53.54 23.37 -2.84
C ILE A 124 54.21 23.92 -4.11
N LEU A 125 53.56 23.77 -5.26
CA LEU A 125 54.08 24.28 -6.52
C LEU A 125 54.19 25.81 -6.53
N LEU A 126 53.21 26.50 -5.93
CA LEU A 126 53.22 27.95 -5.77
C LEU A 126 54.39 28.41 -4.89
N ASP A 127 54.65 27.72 -3.78
CA ASP A 127 55.81 27.98 -2.90
C ASP A 127 57.14 27.81 -3.65
N VAL A 128 57.28 26.75 -4.43
CA VAL A 128 58.49 26.54 -5.26
C VAL A 128 58.63 27.65 -6.30
N LYS A 129 57.54 28.02 -6.98
CA LYS A 129 57.52 29.10 -7.97
C LYS A 129 57.93 30.43 -7.36
N THR A 130 57.38 30.79 -6.19
CA THR A 130 57.73 32.05 -5.52
C THR A 130 59.19 32.08 -5.07
N ARG A 131 59.73 30.96 -4.56
CA ARG A 131 61.18 30.84 -4.26
C ARG A 131 62.05 31.02 -5.50
N LEU A 132 61.71 30.37 -6.61
CA LEU A 132 62.46 30.52 -7.87
C LEU A 132 62.40 31.95 -8.41
N GLU A 133 61.26 32.64 -8.28
CA GLU A 133 61.16 34.05 -8.67
C GLU A 133 62.07 34.95 -7.82
N GLN A 134 62.17 34.68 -6.52
CA GLN A 134 63.12 35.38 -5.64
C GLN A 134 64.57 35.11 -6.07
N GLU A 135 64.92 33.86 -6.35
CA GLU A 135 66.25 33.49 -6.86
C GLU A 135 66.57 34.23 -8.16
N ILE A 136 65.67 34.23 -9.15
CA ILE A 136 65.83 34.96 -10.42
C ILE A 136 66.01 36.46 -10.17
N ALA A 137 65.23 37.06 -9.26
CA ALA A 137 65.37 38.48 -8.91
C ALA A 137 66.76 38.77 -8.32
N THR A 138 67.27 37.90 -7.43
CA THR A 138 68.63 38.05 -6.88
C THR A 138 69.71 37.87 -7.95
N TYR A 139 69.56 36.90 -8.87
CA TYR A 139 70.48 36.73 -9.99
C TYR A 139 70.48 37.97 -10.89
N ARG A 140 69.31 38.53 -11.25
CA ARG A 140 69.23 39.77 -12.03
C ARG A 140 69.97 40.91 -11.35
N ARG A 141 69.77 41.11 -10.04
CA ARG A 141 70.47 42.14 -9.25
C ARG A 141 71.99 41.99 -9.27
N LEU A 142 72.49 40.75 -9.16
CA LEU A 142 73.93 40.47 -9.24
C LEU A 142 74.49 40.70 -10.66
N LEU A 143 73.75 40.34 -11.70
CA LEU A 143 74.15 40.55 -13.10
C LEU A 143 74.04 42.03 -13.56
N GLU A 144 73.07 42.78 -13.04
CA GLU A 144 72.89 44.22 -13.29
C GLU A 144 73.93 45.09 -12.56
N GLY A 145 74.83 44.47 -11.79
CA GLY A 145 76.01 45.15 -11.25
C GLY A 145 75.72 45.97 -9.99
N GLU A 146 74.92 45.45 -9.06
CA GLU A 146 74.76 46.06 -7.73
C GLU A 146 75.92 45.74 -6.75
N ASP A 147 77.10 45.41 -7.29
CA ASP A 147 78.41 45.55 -6.63
C ASP A 147 79.33 46.55 -7.37
N ALA A 148 78.84 47.23 -8.42
CA ALA A 148 79.58 48.25 -9.17
C ALA A 148 79.14 49.70 -8.88
N HIS A 149 78.09 49.91 -8.06
CA HIS A 149 77.55 51.24 -7.80
C HIS A 149 77.27 51.53 -6.32
N LEU A 150 78.30 51.39 -5.47
CA LEU A 150 78.46 52.28 -4.29
C LEU A 150 79.01 53.66 -4.69
N SER A 151 79.18 53.93 -5.98
CA SER A 151 79.49 55.24 -6.51
C SER A 151 78.50 55.63 -7.59
N SER A 152 77.79 56.73 -7.32
CA SER A 152 77.11 57.63 -8.26
C SER A 152 75.59 57.62 -8.19
N SER A 153 75.08 58.73 -7.66
CA SER A 153 73.92 59.51 -8.13
C SER A 153 72.58 58.79 -8.21
N GLN A 154 71.67 59.01 -7.26
CA GLN A 154 70.69 60.11 -7.28
C GLN A 154 69.76 60.11 -8.52
N PHE A 155 68.47 60.30 -8.18
CA PHE A 155 67.34 60.69 -9.05
C PHE A 155 66.68 59.56 -9.85
N SER A 156 65.49 59.13 -9.41
CA SER A 156 64.25 59.76 -9.90
C SER A 156 63.00 59.00 -9.45
N SER A 157 62.13 59.75 -8.81
CA SER A 157 60.71 59.54 -8.56
C SER A 157 59.93 58.92 -9.73
N GLY A 158 59.13 57.90 -9.42
CA GLY A 158 58.11 57.37 -10.31
C GLY A 158 56.96 56.77 -9.49
N SER A 159 56.08 57.65 -8.99
CA SER A 159 54.87 57.28 -8.25
C SER A 159 53.94 56.42 -9.12
N GLN A 160 53.74 55.15 -8.73
CA GLN A 160 52.73 54.28 -9.32
C GLN A 160 51.37 54.55 -8.69
N SER A 161 50.45 55.09 -9.50
CA SER A 161 49.03 55.20 -9.17
C SER A 161 48.39 53.81 -9.15
N SER A 162 48.12 53.31 -7.95
CA SER A 162 47.27 52.13 -7.72
C SER A 162 45.88 52.37 -8.29
N ARG A 163 45.44 51.53 -9.23
CA ARG A 163 44.04 51.44 -9.67
C ARG A 163 43.39 50.32 -8.87
N ASP A 164 42.69 50.69 -7.80
CA ASP A 164 41.81 49.77 -7.07
C ASP A 164 40.67 49.30 -7.98
N VAL A 165 40.70 48.03 -8.37
CA VAL A 165 39.56 47.35 -8.98
C VAL A 165 38.67 46.85 -7.84
N THR A 166 37.64 47.61 -7.49
CA THR A 166 36.62 47.20 -6.52
C THR A 166 35.74 46.12 -7.15
N SER A 167 36.15 44.86 -7.02
CA SER A 167 35.36 43.69 -7.43
C SER A 167 34.19 43.51 -6.47
N SER A 168 33.01 44.03 -6.84
CA SER A 168 31.77 43.82 -6.08
C SER A 168 31.28 42.38 -6.25
N ARG A 169 31.42 41.54 -5.21
CA ARG A 169 30.79 40.22 -5.17
C ARG A 169 29.27 40.38 -4.96
N GLN A 170 28.47 39.80 -5.85
CA GLN A 170 27.03 39.63 -5.64
C GLN A 170 26.76 38.17 -5.28
N ILE A 171 26.11 37.95 -4.13
CA ILE A 171 25.64 36.62 -3.72
C ILE A 171 24.15 36.55 -4.05
N ARG A 172 23.77 35.57 -4.89
CA ARG A 172 22.38 35.30 -5.28
C ARG A 172 21.93 34.03 -4.57
N THR A 173 21.04 34.18 -3.60
CA THR A 173 20.44 33.04 -2.89
C THR A 173 19.06 32.79 -3.48
N LYS A 174 18.89 31.60 -4.06
CA LYS A 174 17.61 31.14 -4.61
C LYS A 174 17.03 30.09 -3.68
N VAL A 175 15.89 30.41 -3.05
CA VAL A 175 15.16 29.46 -2.19
C VAL A 175 14.03 28.86 -3.03
N MET A 176 13.94 27.53 -3.03
CA MET A 176 12.92 26.77 -3.78
C MET A 176 12.09 25.96 -2.81
N ASP A 177 10.78 26.20 -2.79
CA ASP A 177 9.83 25.35 -2.06
C ASP A 177 9.29 24.28 -3.01
N VAL A 178 9.60 23.02 -2.69
CA VAL A 178 9.21 21.84 -3.48
C VAL A 178 8.17 21.06 -2.68
N HIS A 179 6.99 20.87 -3.26
CA HIS A 179 5.98 19.97 -2.76
C HIS A 179 5.68 18.94 -3.85
N ASP A 180 5.83 17.65 -3.52
CA ASP A 180 5.55 16.52 -4.42
C ASP A 180 6.30 16.59 -5.78
N GLY A 181 7.60 16.95 -5.73
CA GLY A 181 8.47 16.98 -6.90
C GLY A 181 8.23 18.13 -7.89
N LYS A 182 7.28 19.04 -7.60
CA LYS A 182 7.01 20.24 -8.42
C LYS A 182 7.35 21.51 -7.65
N VAL A 183 8.07 22.44 -8.29
CA VAL A 183 8.44 23.74 -7.69
C VAL A 183 7.19 24.62 -7.65
N VAL A 184 6.67 24.91 -6.45
CA VAL A 184 5.40 25.65 -6.25
C VAL A 184 5.64 27.14 -6.05
N SER A 185 6.83 27.55 -5.61
CA SER A 185 7.19 28.96 -5.43
C SER A 185 8.69 29.17 -5.65
N THR A 186 9.06 30.29 -6.28
CA THR A 186 10.46 30.71 -6.46
C THR A 186 10.61 32.12 -5.93
N HIS A 187 11.40 32.29 -4.86
CA HIS A 187 11.75 33.60 -4.32
C HIS A 187 13.26 33.82 -4.47
N GLU A 188 13.62 34.94 -5.09
CA GLU A 188 15.00 35.32 -5.36
C GLU A 188 15.33 36.62 -4.65
N GLN A 189 16.32 36.58 -3.75
CA GLN A 189 16.79 37.75 -3.03
C GLN A 189 18.26 38.02 -3.36
N VAL A 190 18.55 39.22 -3.85
CA VAL A 190 19.91 39.65 -4.20
C VAL A 190 20.43 40.54 -3.08
N LEU A 191 21.40 40.04 -2.32
CA LEU A 191 22.10 40.82 -1.29
C LEU A 191 23.40 41.36 -1.90
N ARG A 192 23.48 42.69 -2.02
CA ARG A 192 24.72 43.40 -2.34
C ARG A 192 25.44 43.73 -1.04
N THR A 193 26.50 43.00 -0.72
CA THR A 193 27.48 43.43 0.26
C THR A 193 28.42 44.44 -0.39
N LYS A 194 28.38 45.68 0.11
CA LYS A 194 29.43 46.66 -0.18
C LYS A 194 30.59 46.37 0.76
N ASN A 195 31.77 46.10 0.21
CA ASN A 195 33.03 46.22 0.96
C ASN A 195 33.39 47.70 1.09
#